data_AF-A0A536AMQ1-F1
#
_entry.id   AF-A0A536AMQ1-F1
#
_cell.length_a   1.000
_cell.length_b   1.000
_cell.length_c   1.000
_cell.angle_alpha   90.00
_cell.angle_beta   90.00
_cell.angle_gamma   90.00
#
_symmetry.space_group_name_H-M   'P 1'
#
loop_
_entity.id
_entity.type
_entity.pdbx_description
1 polymer ?
#
loop_
_entity_poly.entity_id
_entity_poly.type
_entity_poly.pdbx_seq_one_letter_code
_entity_poly.pdbx_strand_id
1 'polypeptide(L)'
;KEAIIASARKTGKCLVLYEDNFSVSVGSEVAALIADEAWRWLDAPVKRFGGLDVPSMPYAAPMEEYFMPTPDKITKVLKDLAAY
;
A
#
# COMPACT_ATOMS: atom_id res chain seq x y z
N LYS A 1 5.33 10.44 10.96
CA LYS A 1 5.04 11.35 9.83
C LYS A 1 6.31 11.82 9.12
N GLU A 2 7.17 12.62 9.75
CA GLU A 2 8.36 13.24 9.13
C GLU A 2 9.27 12.23 8.43
N ALA A 3 9.54 11.10 9.09
CA ALA A 3 10.34 10.01 8.51
C ALA A 3 9.73 9.43 7.21
N ILE A 4 8.40 9.36 7.13
CA ILE A 4 7.68 8.86 5.94
C ILE A 4 7.89 9.82 4.77
N ILE A 5 7.70 11.13 5.02
CA ILE A 5 7.88 12.17 4.00
C ILE A 5 9.34 12.25 3.56
N ALA A 6 10.29 12.19 4.49
CA ALA A 6 11.72 12.17 4.17
C ALA A 6 12.09 10.98 3.28
N SER A 7 11.54 9.79 3.57
CA SER A 7 11.74 8.60 2.74
C SER A 7 11.10 8.75 1.36
N ALA A 8 9.85 9.23 1.29
CA ALA A 8 9.15 9.45 0.02
C ALA A 8 9.88 10.44 -0.89
N ARG A 9 10.41 11.53 -0.33
CA ARG A 9 11.24 12.50 -1.07
C ARG A 9 12.55 11.92 -1.58
N LYS A 10 13.10 10.91 -0.89
CA LYS A 10 14.33 10.23 -1.27
C LYS A 10 14.10 9.18 -2.36
N THR A 11 12.99 8.44 -2.31
CA THR A 11 12.76 7.28 -3.20
C THR A 11 11.88 7.58 -4.40
N GLY A 12 11.03 8.61 -4.34
CA GLY A 12 10.13 9.03 -5.42
C GLY A 12 8.99 8.06 -5.77
N LYS A 13 9.08 6.79 -5.34
CA LYS A 13 8.03 5.77 -5.49
C LYS A 13 7.72 5.16 -4.14
N CYS A 14 6.43 5.03 -3.81
CA CYS A 14 5.97 4.58 -2.50
C CYS A 14 4.82 3.57 -2.62
N LEU A 15 4.92 2.47 -1.87
CA LEU A 15 3.85 1.50 -1.63
C LEU A 15 3.47 1.52 -0.15
N VAL A 16 2.21 1.81 0.16
CA VAL A 16 1.67 1.69 1.52
C VAL A 16 1.02 0.32 1.66
N LEU A 17 1.64 -0.53 2.48
CA LEU A 17 1.22 -1.92 2.74
C LEU A 17 0.54 -2.03 4.12
N TYR A 18 -0.62 -2.68 4.18
CA TYR A 18 -1.36 -2.92 5.43
C TYR A 18 -2.32 -4.11 5.28
N GLU A 19 -2.82 -4.66 6.39
CA GLU A 19 -3.69 -5.86 6.41
C GLU A 19 -5.18 -5.55 6.54
N ASP A 20 -5.52 -4.37 7.08
CA ASP A 20 -6.90 -3.94 7.25
C ASP A 20 -7.61 -3.70 5.90
N ASN A 21 -8.94 -3.53 5.95
CA ASN A 21 -9.78 -3.23 4.80
C ASN A 21 -9.18 -2.13 3.93
N PHE A 22 -9.24 -2.34 2.62
CA PHE A 22 -8.66 -1.41 1.66
C PHE A 22 -9.28 -0.01 1.80
N SER A 23 -10.58 0.05 2.02
CA SER A 23 -11.36 1.28 2.14
C SER A 23 -11.35 1.84 3.56
N VAL A 24 -11.25 3.17 3.66
CA VAL A 24 -11.35 3.93 4.93
C VAL A 24 -10.43 3.40 6.04
N SER A 25 -9.20 3.05 5.67
CA SER A 25 -8.19 2.57 6.62
C SER A 25 -7.07 3.58 6.85
N VAL A 26 -6.24 3.29 7.85
CA VAL A 26 -5.01 4.06 8.14
C VAL A 26 -4.10 4.15 6.92
N GLY A 27 -4.06 3.10 6.08
CA GLY A 27 -3.27 3.12 4.85
C GLY A 27 -3.74 4.16 3.84
N SER A 28 -5.04 4.48 3.82
CA SER A 28 -5.61 5.58 3.03
C SER A 28 -5.06 6.93 3.47
N GLU A 29 -5.04 7.16 4.79
CA GLU A 29 -4.56 8.42 5.38
C GLU A 29 -3.06 8.61 5.16
N VAL A 30 -2.27 7.55 5.35
CA VAL A 30 -0.83 7.59 5.07
C VAL A 30 -0.57 7.89 3.60
N ALA A 31 -1.32 7.29 2.68
CA ALA A 31 -1.15 7.57 1.25
C ALA A 31 -1.54 9.01 0.89
N ALA A 32 -2.64 9.53 1.45
CA ALA A 32 -3.06 10.92 1.27
C ALA A 32 -1.99 11.90 1.79
N LEU A 33 -1.42 11.62 2.96
CA LEU A 33 -0.36 12.43 3.55
C LEU A 33 0.90 12.49 2.69
N ILE A 34 1.32 11.36 2.10
CA ILE A 34 2.45 11.33 1.17
C ILE A 34 2.10 12.11 -0.10
N ALA A 35 0.90 11.90 -0.64
CA ALA A 35 0.45 12.57 -1.85
C ALA A 35 0.28 14.09 -1.67
N ASP A 36 0.00 14.59 -0.46
CA ASP A 36 -0.13 16.02 -0.20
C ASP A 36 1.25 16.68 0.04
N GLU A 37 2.09 16.09 0.88
CA GLU A 37 3.32 16.75 1.36
C GLU A 37 4.59 16.41 0.56
N ALA A 38 4.53 15.39 -0.30
CA ALA A 38 5.65 14.93 -1.12
C ALA A 38 5.37 14.91 -2.62
N TRP A 39 4.23 15.41 -3.11
CA TRP A 39 3.83 15.28 -4.53
C TRP A 39 4.89 15.71 -5.54
N ARG A 40 5.67 16.77 -5.24
CA ARG A 40 6.71 17.29 -6.15
C ARG A 40 7.90 16.35 -6.34
N TRP A 41 8.06 15.37 -5.46
CA TRP A 41 9.14 14.40 -5.48
C TRP A 41 8.69 13.03 -5.95
N LEU A 42 7.40 12.83 -6.25
CA LEU A 42 6.88 11.54 -6.65
C LEU A 42 7.02 11.34 -8.16
N ASP A 43 7.68 10.25 -8.55
CA ASP A 43 7.84 9.81 -9.95
C ASP A 43 6.70 8.85 -10.38
N ALA A 44 5.91 8.37 -9.42
CA ALA A 44 4.79 7.45 -9.63
C ALA A 44 3.68 7.73 -8.61
N PRO A 45 2.42 7.34 -8.90
CA PRO A 45 1.34 7.49 -7.93
C PRO A 45 1.65 6.72 -6.64
N VAL A 46 1.24 7.26 -5.49
CA VAL A 46 1.33 6.55 -4.20
C VAL A 46 0.42 5.32 -4.28
N LYS A 47 1.02 4.13 -4.34
CA LYS A 47 0.28 2.88 -4.45
C LYS A 47 -0.08 2.38 -3.05
N ARG A 48 -1.23 1.71 -2.95
CA ARG A 48 -1.67 1.01 -1.74
C ARG A 48 -1.84 -0.47 -2.02
N PHE A 49 -1.50 -1.31 -1.05
CA PHE A 49 -1.83 -2.72 -1.03
C PHE A 49 -2.37 -3.06 0.36
N GLY A 50 -3.69 -3.23 0.43
CA GLY A 50 -4.43 -3.49 1.66
C GLY A 50 -5.15 -4.84 1.60
N GLY A 51 -5.78 -5.22 2.71
CA GLY A 51 -6.74 -6.33 2.73
C GLY A 51 -7.96 -6.05 1.86
N LEU A 52 -8.68 -7.10 1.46
CA LEU A 52 -9.94 -6.95 0.73
C LEU A 52 -11.01 -6.35 1.65
N ASP A 53 -11.94 -5.56 1.10
CA ASP A 53 -13.06 -5.00 1.86
C ASP A 53 -14.09 -6.10 2.21
N VAL A 54 -13.83 -6.83 3.29
CA VAL A 54 -14.68 -7.91 3.78
C VAL A 54 -14.94 -7.76 5.29
N PRO A 55 -16.12 -8.15 5.81
CA PRO A 55 -16.47 -7.93 7.21
C PRO A 55 -15.60 -8.70 8.20
N SER A 56 -15.22 -9.93 7.85
CA SER A 56 -14.40 -10.80 8.70
C SER A 56 -13.41 -11.58 7.85
N MET A 57 -12.21 -11.78 8.39
CA MET A 57 -11.20 -12.63 7.78
C MET A 57 -11.78 -14.04 7.55
N PRO A 58 -11.59 -14.64 6.35
CA PRO A 58 -12.11 -15.96 6.08
C PRO A 58 -11.43 -17.03 6.94
N TYR A 59 -12.21 -17.97 7.48
CA TYR A 59 -11.69 -19.08 8.28
C TYR A 59 -11.25 -20.29 7.43
N ALA A 60 -11.87 -20.48 6.26
CA ALA A 60 -11.50 -21.59 5.39
C ALA A 60 -10.10 -21.36 4.82
N ALA A 61 -9.18 -22.31 5.02
CA ALA A 61 -7.77 -22.16 4.64
C ALA A 61 -7.53 -21.65 3.19
N PRO A 62 -8.25 -22.13 2.16
CA PRO A 62 -8.07 -21.60 0.80
C PRO A 62 -8.45 -20.11 0.66
N MET A 63 -9.43 -19.65 1.44
CA MET A 63 -9.86 -18.26 1.44
C MET A 63 -8.94 -17.38 2.28
N GLU A 64 -8.40 -17.90 3.37
CA GLU A 64 -7.38 -17.23 4.17
C GLU A 64 -6.13 -16.95 3.33
N GLU A 65 -5.62 -17.96 2.62
CA GLU A 65 -4.47 -17.83 1.72
C GLU A 65 -4.73 -16.81 0.60
N TYR A 66 -5.96 -16.80 0.07
CA TYR A 66 -6.37 -15.80 -0.91
C TYR A 66 -6.44 -14.39 -0.31
N PHE A 67 -6.92 -14.24 0.93
CA PHE A 67 -7.04 -12.96 1.61
C PHE A 67 -5.67 -12.38 2.01
N MET A 68 -4.75 -13.21 2.50
CA MET A 68 -3.50 -12.75 3.08
C MET A 68 -2.56 -12.08 2.07
N PRO A 69 -1.86 -10.99 2.47
CA PRO A 69 -0.78 -10.42 1.66
C PRO A 69 0.40 -11.39 1.63
N THR A 70 0.70 -11.92 0.45
CA THR A 70 1.86 -12.82 0.25
C THR A 70 3.02 -12.07 -0.42
N PRO A 71 4.27 -12.52 -0.24
CA PRO A 71 5.43 -11.93 -0.92
C PRO A 71 5.25 -11.85 -2.44
N ASP A 72 4.62 -12.84 -3.06
CA ASP A 72 4.37 -12.85 -4.51
C ASP A 72 3.38 -11.76 -4.94
N LYS A 73 2.27 -11.60 -4.20
CA LYS A 73 1.28 -10.54 -4.46
C LYS A 73 1.92 -9.16 -4.30
N ILE A 74 2.73 -8.97 -3.24
CA ILE A 74 3.44 -7.71 -2.99
C ILE A 74 4.48 -7.44 -4.08
N THR A 75 5.26 -8.45 -4.48
CA THR A 75 6.31 -8.33 -5.50
C THR A 75 5.73 -7.93 -6.85
N LYS A 76 4.57 -8.47 -7.22
CA LYS A 76 3.87 -8.07 -8.44
C LYS A 76 3.56 -6.57 -8.44
N VAL A 77 2.97 -6.07 -7.35
CA VAL A 77 2.63 -4.64 -7.22
C VAL A 77 3.87 -3.75 -7.19
N LEU A 78 4.95 -4.20 -6.54
CA LEU A 78 6.22 -3.47 -6.52
C LEU A 78 6.85 -3.38 -7.92
N LYS A 79 6.80 -4.45 -8.71
CA LYS A 79 7.29 -4.44 -10.10
C LYS A 79 6.49 -3.47 -10.97
N ASP A 80 5.17 -3.47 -10.85
CA ASP A 80 4.29 -2.55 -11.58
C ASP A 80 4.58 -1.09 -11.18
N LEU A 81 4.79 -0.81 -9.89
CA LEU A 81 5.15 0.52 -9.41
C LEU A 81 6.55 0.94 -9.88
N ALA A 82 7.52 0.04 -9.86
CA ALA A 82 8.88 0.32 -10.31
C ALA A 82 8.96 0.65 -11.80
N ALA A 83 8.04 0.13 -12.61
CA ALA A 83 8.00 0.30 -14.07
C ALA A 83 7.32 1.59 -14.57
N TYR A 84 6.63 2.36 -13.71
CA TYR A 84 6.13 3.71 -14.03
C TYR A 84 7.24 4.64 -14.51
#